data_AF-A0A7S4J122-F1
#
_entry.id   AF-A0A7S4J122-F1
#
_cell.length_a   1.000
_cell.length_b   1.000
_cell.length_c   1.000
_cell.angle_alpha   90.00
_cell.angle_beta   90.00
_cell.angle_gamma   90.00
#
_symmetry.space_group_name_H-M   'P 1'
#
loop_
_entity.id
_entity.type
_entity.pdbx_description
1 polymer ?
#
loop_
_entity_poly.entity_id
_entity_poly.type
_entity_poly.pdbx_seq_one_letter_code
_entity_poly.pdbx_strand_id
1 'polypeptide(L)'
;VIGSKQISSDENGGGGGGGEKGSANNASSGEGGSGAGGVEPKFVPVTDCLNWLQDLQRALRRDDDSYRPVSLLLGRWRVVSQKLVPLVLSCRYDTPLVLTVVKILVILTKPMSDSARRAGRLVVDVASKKNPENVIREQIKLRENAVAQSQQLLEYKRMFVRHPSHSKRGSKGSAGGGLLSVFVSLLAEPLSKTGTDRTDADHLTVELVLHLFRNLLSAEPILVGGSAEKANEAAALHHDLLSLFERELVLDVFLVLAQDMESRENAPYNLLLMEILHHLFRGHDPTEVARAALEGGGGNDDTSVVAAGSSAAKAASGAPRRMGGPASASPRRGGGPSSSGSGALGALLKKERRRLSTGATARHSHFGGTLVAMDGDGKRRYVSAGALTGR
;
A
#
# COMPACT_ATOMS: atom_id res chain seq x y z
N VAL A 1 -30.05 -21.88 -4.26
CA VAL A 1 -29.97 -22.98 -5.24
C VAL A 1 -28.58 -22.88 -5.85
N ILE A 2 -27.55 -23.55 -5.34
CA ILE A 2 -27.29 -25.00 -5.34
C ILE A 2 -26.52 -25.35 -4.06
N GLY A 3 -26.91 -26.45 -3.41
CA GLY A 3 -26.34 -26.95 -2.17
C GLY A 3 -25.09 -27.80 -2.39
N SER A 4 -24.21 -27.78 -1.40
CA SER A 4 -23.06 -28.67 -1.27
C SER A 4 -23.56 -30.07 -0.91
N LYS A 5 -23.34 -31.06 -1.78
CA LYS A 5 -23.63 -32.47 -1.49
C LYS A 5 -22.31 -33.17 -1.17
N GLN A 6 -22.13 -33.55 0.09
CA GLN A 6 -21.15 -34.57 0.47
C GLN A 6 -21.69 -35.94 0.07
N ILE A 7 -20.83 -36.75 -0.54
CA ILE A 7 -21.08 -38.17 -0.82
C ILE A 7 -20.33 -38.94 0.27
N SER A 8 -21.04 -39.74 1.07
CA SER A 8 -20.47 -40.89 1.75
C SER A 8 -21.29 -42.11 1.35
N SER A 9 -20.58 -43.17 0.97
CA SER A 9 -21.16 -44.46 0.64
C SER A 9 -21.17 -45.37 1.86
N ASP A 10 -22.20 -46.19 1.87
CA ASP A 10 -22.31 -47.55 2.38
C ASP A 10 -22.89 -47.81 3.78
N GLU A 11 -24.01 -48.52 3.68
CA GLU A 11 -24.90 -49.08 4.68
C GLU A 11 -24.25 -50.29 5.39
N ASN A 12 -24.52 -50.45 6.68
CA ASN A 12 -25.13 -51.69 7.15
C ASN A 12 -25.90 -51.48 8.47
N GLY A 13 -27.05 -52.13 8.58
CA GLY A 13 -28.09 -51.85 9.58
C GLY A 13 -27.91 -52.50 10.95
N GLY A 14 -28.88 -52.19 11.83
CA GLY A 14 -29.09 -52.87 13.12
C GLY A 14 -29.62 -51.92 14.19
N GLY A 15 -30.90 -52.07 14.56
CA GLY A 15 -31.64 -51.14 15.42
C GLY A 15 -31.38 -51.21 16.93
N GLY A 16 -32.16 -50.42 17.67
CA GLY A 16 -32.26 -50.47 19.13
C GLY A 16 -32.26 -49.09 19.77
N GLY A 17 -33.39 -48.70 20.38
CA GLY A 17 -33.61 -47.38 20.96
C GLY A 17 -33.00 -47.16 22.34
N GLY A 18 -33.22 -45.96 22.88
CA GLY A 18 -32.88 -45.57 24.25
C GLY A 18 -32.47 -44.11 24.34
N GLY A 19 -33.12 -43.36 25.23
CA GLY A 19 -32.96 -41.92 25.38
C GLY A 19 -31.81 -41.47 26.28
N GLU A 20 -31.91 -40.18 26.61
CA GLU A 20 -31.24 -39.42 27.68
C GLU A 20 -30.00 -38.56 27.36
N LYS A 21 -30.27 -37.25 27.50
CA LYS A 21 -29.56 -36.23 28.29
C LYS A 21 -28.08 -35.98 28.04
N GLY A 22 -27.81 -34.71 27.72
CA GLY A 22 -26.48 -34.13 27.77
C GLY A 22 -25.94 -33.95 29.17
N SER A 23 -24.62 -33.84 29.24
CA SER A 23 -23.92 -32.97 30.19
C SER A 23 -22.50 -32.72 29.70
N ALA A 24 -21.98 -31.56 30.05
CA ALA A 24 -20.64 -31.06 29.76
C ALA A 24 -19.55 -31.81 30.53
N ASN A 25 -18.33 -31.87 29.99
CA ASN A 25 -17.13 -31.23 30.58
C ASN A 25 -15.81 -31.71 29.94
N ASN A 26 -15.04 -30.72 29.47
CA ASN A 26 -13.62 -30.45 29.73
C ASN A 26 -12.70 -31.60 30.25
N ALA A 27 -11.60 -31.91 29.53
CA ALA A 27 -10.20 -31.79 30.00
C ALA A 27 -9.18 -32.57 29.13
N SER A 28 -8.18 -31.82 28.65
CA SER A 28 -6.74 -32.13 28.55
C SER A 28 -6.18 -33.47 28.04
N SER A 29 -5.33 -33.32 27.02
CA SER A 29 -3.99 -33.94 26.86
C SER A 29 -3.90 -35.43 26.54
N GLY A 30 -3.61 -35.70 25.27
CA GLY A 30 -2.98 -36.94 24.81
C GLY A 30 -2.09 -36.63 23.62
N GLU A 31 -0.77 -36.62 23.83
CA GLU A 31 0.21 -36.71 22.76
C GLU A 31 0.04 -38.05 22.04
N GLY A 32 -0.07 -37.99 20.71
CA GLY A 32 -0.19 -39.14 19.84
C GLY A 32 0.02 -38.71 18.41
N GLY A 33 1.27 -38.82 17.93
CA GLY A 33 1.60 -38.57 16.54
C GLY A 33 0.98 -39.62 15.63
N SER A 34 0.37 -39.16 14.54
CA SER A 34 0.23 -39.94 13.31
C SER A 34 0.00 -38.98 12.16
N GLY A 35 0.90 -38.99 11.19
CA GLY A 35 0.85 -38.15 10.00
C GLY A 35 -0.43 -38.39 9.21
N ALA A 36 -1.35 -37.45 9.29
CA ALA A 36 -2.34 -37.24 8.25
C ALA A 36 -1.76 -36.19 7.32
N GLY A 37 -1.23 -36.63 6.18
CA GLY A 37 -0.98 -35.75 5.04
C GLY A 37 -2.31 -35.17 4.59
N GLY A 38 -2.73 -34.08 5.22
CA GLY A 38 -3.93 -33.35 4.84
C GLY A 38 -3.72 -32.83 3.43
N VAL A 39 -4.38 -33.47 2.46
CA VAL A 39 -4.47 -32.97 1.09
C VAL A 39 -5.14 -31.60 1.18
N GLU A 40 -4.36 -30.53 1.02
CA GLU A 40 -4.85 -29.15 1.04
C GLU A 40 -5.99 -29.07 0.00
N PRO A 41 -7.19 -28.57 0.36
CA PRO A 41 -8.35 -28.62 -0.53
C PRO A 41 -8.04 -27.86 -1.83
N LYS A 42 -7.89 -28.61 -2.93
CA LYS A 42 -7.57 -28.06 -4.24
C LYS A 42 -8.83 -27.45 -4.87
N PHE A 43 -8.75 -26.20 -5.29
CA PHE A 43 -9.83 -25.57 -6.04
C PHE A 43 -9.84 -26.13 -7.46
N VAL A 44 -10.96 -26.71 -7.88
CA VAL A 44 -11.09 -27.35 -9.20
C VAL A 44 -12.08 -26.56 -10.05
N PRO A 45 -11.70 -26.12 -11.27
CA PRO A 45 -12.64 -25.45 -12.17
C PRO A 45 -13.72 -26.41 -12.65
N VAL A 46 -14.93 -25.89 -12.85
CA VAL A 46 -16.03 -26.63 -13.48
C VAL A 46 -15.85 -26.60 -15.01
N THR A 47 -16.48 -27.54 -15.73
CA THR A 47 -16.38 -27.69 -17.20
C THR A 47 -16.61 -26.40 -17.98
N ASP A 48 -17.60 -25.58 -17.59
CA ASP A 48 -17.96 -24.31 -18.24
C ASP A 48 -17.40 -23.06 -17.56
N CYS A 49 -16.36 -23.22 -16.73
CA CYS A 49 -15.84 -22.11 -15.92
C CYS A 49 -15.41 -20.90 -16.76
N LEU A 50 -14.78 -21.13 -17.91
CA LEU A 50 -14.35 -20.04 -18.80
C LEU A 50 -15.55 -19.25 -19.35
N ASN A 51 -16.63 -19.92 -19.74
CA ASN A 51 -17.84 -19.28 -20.26
C ASN A 51 -18.48 -18.39 -19.19
N TRP A 52 -18.58 -18.88 -17.95
CA TRP A 52 -19.12 -18.09 -16.83
C TRP A 52 -18.23 -16.89 -16.48
N LEU A 53 -16.90 -17.03 -16.57
CA LEU A 53 -15.98 -15.91 -16.38
C LEU A 53 -16.18 -14.85 -17.48
N GLN A 54 -16.34 -15.26 -18.74
CA GLN A 54 -16.61 -14.33 -19.82
C GLN A 54 -17.97 -13.62 -19.65
N ASP A 55 -19.00 -14.31 -19.17
CA ASP A 55 -20.30 -13.71 -18.85
C ASP A 55 -20.19 -12.70 -17.70
N LEU A 56 -19.47 -13.06 -16.64
CA LEU A 56 -19.17 -12.13 -15.54
C LEU A 56 -18.43 -10.88 -16.04
N GLN A 57 -17.45 -11.07 -16.92
CA GLN A 57 -16.73 -9.97 -17.56
C GLN A 57 -17.67 -9.10 -18.43
N ARG A 58 -18.59 -9.72 -19.19
CA ARG A 58 -19.61 -9.00 -19.99
C ARG A 58 -20.58 -8.20 -19.11
N ALA A 59 -20.96 -8.73 -17.96
CA ALA A 59 -21.81 -8.02 -16.99
C ALA A 59 -21.06 -6.83 -16.36
N LEU A 60 -19.81 -7.03 -15.96
CA LEU A 60 -18.97 -5.98 -15.38
C LEU A 60 -18.66 -4.83 -16.34
N ARG A 61 -18.50 -5.11 -17.64
CA ARG A 61 -18.35 -4.06 -18.65
C ARG A 61 -19.58 -3.16 -18.80
N ARG A 62 -20.75 -3.62 -18.38
CA ARG A 62 -22.02 -2.87 -18.40
C ARG A 62 -22.37 -2.26 -17.05
N ASP A 63 -21.51 -2.43 -16.05
CA ASP A 63 -21.73 -1.89 -14.71
C ASP A 63 -21.64 -0.37 -14.74
N ASP A 64 -22.52 0.31 -14.01
CA ASP A 64 -22.58 1.76 -13.99
C ASP A 64 -21.31 2.35 -13.33
N ASP A 65 -20.66 3.32 -13.97
CA ASP A 65 -19.37 3.83 -13.50
C ASP A 65 -19.47 4.66 -12.21
N SER A 66 -20.63 5.25 -11.93
CA SER A 66 -20.85 6.10 -10.74
C SER A 66 -21.31 5.29 -9.54
N TYR A 67 -22.25 4.36 -9.75
CA TYR A 67 -22.88 3.59 -8.69
C TYR A 67 -22.24 2.21 -8.48
N ARG A 68 -21.66 1.61 -9.54
CA ARG A 68 -21.00 0.29 -9.56
C ARG A 68 -21.76 -0.83 -8.84
N PRO A 69 -23.10 -0.98 -9.04
CA PRO A 69 -23.91 -1.92 -8.27
C PRO A 69 -23.46 -3.38 -8.41
N VAL A 70 -23.04 -3.82 -9.61
CA VAL A 70 -22.57 -5.19 -9.82
C VAL A 70 -21.24 -5.40 -9.12
N SER A 71 -20.29 -4.47 -9.28
CA SER A 71 -19.00 -4.55 -8.62
C SER A 71 -19.14 -4.60 -7.09
N LEU A 72 -20.03 -3.77 -6.52
CA LEU A 72 -20.30 -3.74 -5.08
C LEU A 72 -20.93 -5.03 -4.57
N LEU A 73 -21.85 -5.62 -5.34
CA LEU A 73 -22.46 -6.90 -5.01
C LEU A 73 -21.43 -8.03 -4.97
N LEU A 74 -20.54 -8.09 -5.96
CA LEU A 74 -19.47 -9.09 -6.01
C LEU A 74 -18.47 -8.95 -4.85
N GLY A 75 -18.21 -7.73 -4.39
CA GLY A 75 -17.40 -7.49 -3.20
C GLY A 75 -18.08 -7.99 -1.92
N ARG A 76 -19.39 -7.78 -1.77
CA ARG A 76 -20.18 -8.34 -0.65
C ARG A 76 -20.14 -9.88 -0.64
N TRP A 77 -20.19 -10.50 -1.81
CA TRP A 77 -20.04 -11.95 -1.98
C TRP A 77 -18.59 -12.43 -1.89
N ARG A 78 -17.61 -11.52 -1.77
CA ARG A 78 -16.18 -11.84 -1.70
C ARG A 78 -15.71 -12.73 -2.86
N VAL A 79 -16.25 -12.51 -4.06
CA VAL A 79 -15.98 -13.37 -5.23
C VAL A 79 -14.49 -13.40 -5.57
N VAL A 80 -13.80 -12.26 -5.43
CA VAL A 80 -12.36 -12.19 -5.71
C VAL A 80 -11.56 -13.12 -4.78
N SER A 81 -11.72 -12.98 -3.46
CA SER A 81 -10.94 -13.75 -2.49
C SER A 81 -11.37 -15.21 -2.38
N GLN A 82 -12.66 -15.51 -2.54
CA GLN A 82 -13.18 -16.86 -2.38
C GLN A 82 -13.14 -17.70 -3.66
N LYS A 83 -13.14 -17.08 -4.85
CA LYS A 83 -13.29 -17.79 -6.13
C LYS A 83 -12.18 -17.44 -7.12
N LEU A 84 -12.03 -16.16 -7.48
CA LEU A 84 -11.12 -15.76 -8.57
C LEU A 84 -9.64 -16.01 -8.23
N VAL A 85 -9.20 -15.64 -7.03
CA VAL A 85 -7.80 -15.83 -6.61
C VAL A 85 -7.44 -17.31 -6.43
N PRO A 86 -8.24 -18.13 -5.72
CA PRO A 86 -8.02 -19.57 -5.68
C PRO A 86 -7.99 -20.23 -7.06
N LEU A 87 -8.84 -19.75 -7.98
CA LEU A 87 -8.86 -20.23 -9.36
C LEU A 87 -7.58 -19.88 -10.12
N VAL A 88 -7.07 -18.63 -10.01
CA VAL A 88 -5.79 -18.22 -10.61
C VAL A 88 -4.63 -19.08 -10.12
N LEU A 89 -4.60 -19.40 -8.82
CA LEU A 89 -3.54 -20.22 -8.24
C LEU A 89 -3.62 -21.70 -8.66
N SER A 90 -4.84 -22.23 -8.79
CA SER A 90 -5.06 -23.64 -9.12
C SER A 90 -4.92 -23.92 -10.62
N CYS A 91 -5.25 -22.94 -11.46
CA CYS A 91 -5.21 -23.02 -12.92
C CYS A 91 -4.11 -22.12 -13.51
N ARG A 92 -2.99 -21.92 -12.81
CA ARG A 92 -1.91 -20.98 -13.22
C ARG A 92 -1.32 -21.21 -14.61
N TYR A 93 -1.46 -22.41 -15.17
CA TYR A 93 -0.96 -22.77 -16.51
C TYR A 93 -2.05 -22.69 -17.60
N ASP A 94 -3.31 -22.46 -17.24
CA ASP A 94 -4.41 -22.22 -18.19
C ASP A 94 -4.46 -20.73 -18.53
N THR A 95 -3.59 -20.32 -19.46
CA THR A 95 -3.40 -18.91 -19.85
C THR A 95 -4.71 -18.22 -20.27
N PRO A 96 -5.58 -18.80 -21.12
CA PRO A 96 -6.87 -18.18 -21.47
C PRO A 96 -7.76 -17.90 -20.26
N LEU A 97 -7.82 -18.85 -19.32
CA LEU A 97 -8.61 -18.70 -18.09
C LEU A 97 -8.00 -17.63 -17.20
N VAL A 98 -6.69 -17.67 -16.94
CA VAL A 98 -6.00 -16.68 -16.11
C VAL A 98 -6.15 -15.29 -16.71
N LEU A 99 -5.93 -15.10 -18.02
CA LEU A 99 -6.13 -13.80 -18.68
C LEU A 99 -7.56 -13.30 -18.55
N THR A 100 -8.56 -14.18 -18.62
CA THR A 100 -9.96 -13.79 -18.40
C THR A 100 -10.19 -13.32 -16.97
N VAL A 101 -9.60 -14.00 -15.98
CA VAL A 101 -9.64 -13.53 -14.59
C VAL A 101 -8.91 -12.20 -14.41
N VAL A 102 -7.74 -12.01 -15.01
CA VAL A 102 -7.01 -10.73 -14.96
C VAL A 102 -7.87 -9.61 -15.54
N LYS A 103 -8.56 -9.82 -16.67
CA LYS A 103 -9.51 -8.84 -17.23
C LYS A 103 -10.62 -8.48 -16.23
N ILE A 104 -11.17 -9.46 -15.53
CA ILE A 104 -12.17 -9.21 -14.48
C ILE A 104 -11.57 -8.41 -13.32
N LEU A 105 -10.36 -8.77 -12.86
CA LEU A 105 -9.65 -8.07 -11.80
C LEU A 105 -9.34 -6.62 -12.16
N VAL A 106 -8.93 -6.35 -13.41
CA VAL A 106 -8.70 -4.98 -13.90
C VAL A 106 -9.99 -4.16 -13.86
N ILE A 107 -11.12 -4.72 -14.28
CA ILE A 107 -12.41 -4.01 -14.20
C ILE A 107 -12.82 -3.75 -12.73
N LEU A 108 -12.68 -4.75 -11.86
CA LEU A 108 -13.04 -4.66 -10.44
C LEU A 108 -12.14 -3.70 -9.64
N THR A 109 -10.90 -3.54 -10.05
CA THR A 109 -9.90 -2.66 -9.43
C THR A 109 -9.81 -1.28 -10.09
N LYS A 110 -10.58 -1.03 -11.16
CA LYS A 110 -10.63 0.28 -11.84
C LYS A 110 -10.83 1.41 -10.81
N PRO A 111 -9.99 2.46 -10.83
CA PRO A 111 -10.18 3.62 -9.96
C PRO A 111 -11.58 4.20 -10.11
N MET A 112 -12.12 4.69 -9.01
CA MET A 112 -13.40 5.40 -9.03
C MET A 112 -13.33 6.64 -9.91
N SER A 113 -14.43 6.95 -10.58
CA SER A 113 -14.59 8.18 -11.35
C SER A 113 -14.47 9.42 -10.45
N ASP A 114 -14.07 10.55 -11.05
CA ASP A 114 -13.94 11.79 -10.31
C ASP A 114 -15.29 12.28 -9.73
N SER A 115 -16.39 12.00 -10.43
CA SER A 115 -17.74 12.28 -9.93
C SER A 115 -18.04 11.48 -8.66
N ALA A 116 -17.80 10.16 -8.66
CA ALA A 116 -17.98 9.32 -7.49
C ALA A 116 -17.05 9.74 -6.35
N ARG A 117 -15.77 10.02 -6.65
CA ARG A 117 -14.79 10.51 -5.66
C ARG A 117 -15.24 11.80 -5.00
N ARG A 118 -15.75 12.77 -5.77
CA ARG A 118 -16.31 14.02 -5.24
C ARG A 118 -17.56 13.77 -4.40
N ALA A 119 -18.47 12.91 -4.85
CA ALA A 119 -19.68 12.55 -4.11
C ALA A 119 -19.36 11.90 -2.76
N GLY A 120 -18.36 11.02 -2.71
CA GLY A 120 -17.93 10.40 -1.46
C GLY A 120 -17.33 11.37 -0.44
N ARG A 121 -16.85 12.55 -0.87
CA ARG A 121 -16.33 13.62 -0.01
C ARG A 121 -17.39 14.65 0.40
N LEU A 122 -18.56 14.63 -0.22
CA LEU A 122 -19.61 15.63 0.00
C LEU A 122 -20.28 15.44 1.36
N VAL A 123 -20.44 16.52 2.12
CA VAL A 123 -21.34 16.56 3.28
C VAL A 123 -22.75 16.85 2.76
N VAL A 124 -23.66 15.86 2.90
CA VAL A 124 -25.04 16.01 2.43
C VAL A 124 -25.86 16.69 3.52
N ASP A 125 -26.43 17.86 3.22
CA ASP A 125 -27.32 18.58 4.13
C ASP A 125 -28.75 18.05 3.98
N VAL A 126 -29.12 17.14 4.89
CA VAL A 126 -30.43 16.48 4.92
C VAL A 126 -31.53 17.43 5.42
N ALA A 127 -31.18 18.54 6.10
CA ALA A 127 -32.13 19.48 6.68
C ALA A 127 -32.51 20.62 5.72
N SER A 128 -31.83 20.74 4.58
CA SER A 128 -32.08 21.80 3.61
C SER A 128 -33.45 21.66 2.95
N LYS A 129 -34.35 22.58 3.25
CA LYS A 129 -35.66 22.73 2.56
C LYS A 129 -35.54 23.17 1.10
N LYS A 130 -34.33 23.50 0.62
CA LYS A 130 -34.10 23.99 -0.76
C LYS A 130 -34.09 22.87 -1.79
N ASN A 131 -33.73 21.65 -1.39
CA ASN A 131 -33.64 20.51 -2.30
C ASN A 131 -34.85 19.58 -2.10
N PRO A 132 -35.44 19.05 -3.18
CA PRO A 132 -36.51 18.07 -3.06
C PRO A 132 -35.97 16.75 -2.50
N GLU A 133 -36.82 16.00 -1.77
CA GLU A 133 -36.39 14.80 -1.04
C GLU A 133 -35.75 13.72 -1.92
N ASN A 134 -36.22 13.56 -3.16
CA ASN A 134 -35.67 12.60 -4.11
C ASN A 134 -34.19 12.87 -4.43
N VAL A 135 -33.82 14.14 -4.60
CA VAL A 135 -32.44 14.57 -4.87
C VAL A 135 -31.56 14.31 -3.65
N ILE A 136 -32.07 14.57 -2.43
CA ILE A 136 -31.33 14.27 -1.20
C ILE A 136 -31.07 12.76 -1.09
N ARG A 137 -32.09 11.93 -1.33
CA ARG A 137 -31.95 10.46 -1.30
C ARG A 137 -30.92 9.97 -2.34
N GLU A 138 -30.94 10.53 -3.54
CA GLU A 138 -29.98 10.18 -4.59
C GLU A 138 -28.55 10.58 -4.22
N GLN A 139 -28.35 11.77 -3.66
CA GLN A 139 -27.04 12.22 -3.17
C GLN A 139 -26.49 11.32 -2.06
N ILE A 140 -27.34 10.92 -1.12
CA ILE A 140 -26.97 9.97 -0.06
C ILE A 140 -26.52 8.64 -0.69
N LYS A 141 -27.33 8.08 -1.59
CA LYS A 141 -27.02 6.81 -2.26
C LYS A 141 -25.70 6.88 -3.03
N LEU A 142 -25.47 7.95 -3.78
CA LEU A 142 -24.24 8.12 -4.55
C LEU A 142 -23.01 8.23 -3.63
N ARG A 143 -23.13 8.99 -2.53
CA ARG A 143 -22.07 9.09 -1.51
C ARG A 143 -21.78 7.73 -0.87
N GLU A 144 -22.80 7.01 -0.43
CA GLU A 144 -22.65 5.70 0.21
C GLU A 144 -21.98 4.70 -0.74
N ASN A 145 -22.42 4.66 -1.99
CA ASN A 145 -21.80 3.82 -3.01
C ASN A 145 -20.34 4.21 -3.26
N ALA A 146 -20.02 5.50 -3.34
CA ALA A 146 -18.64 5.95 -3.51
C ALA A 146 -17.72 5.55 -2.34
N VAL A 147 -18.22 5.67 -1.10
CA VAL A 147 -17.48 5.20 0.09
C VAL A 147 -17.29 3.68 0.05
N ALA A 148 -18.33 2.93 -0.29
CA ALA A 148 -18.25 1.47 -0.43
C ALA A 148 -17.27 1.04 -1.53
N GLN A 149 -17.25 1.75 -2.67
CA GLN A 149 -16.29 1.51 -3.75
C GLN A 149 -14.85 1.73 -3.28
N SER A 150 -14.56 2.83 -2.57
CA SER A 150 -13.22 3.09 -2.02
C SER A 150 -12.77 1.99 -1.06
N GLN A 151 -13.65 1.57 -0.15
CA GLN A 151 -13.36 0.50 0.80
C GLN A 151 -13.10 -0.83 0.08
N GLN A 152 -13.90 -1.15 -0.93
CA GLN A 152 -13.73 -2.37 -1.71
C GLN A 152 -12.41 -2.39 -2.48
N LEU A 153 -11.99 -1.27 -3.07
CA LEU A 153 -10.70 -1.16 -3.76
C LEU A 153 -9.52 -1.38 -2.78
N LEU A 154 -9.61 -0.81 -1.57
CA LEU A 154 -8.62 -1.07 -0.52
C LEU A 154 -8.60 -2.52 -0.08
N GLU A 155 -9.77 -3.15 0.03
CA GLU A 155 -9.86 -4.56 0.42
C GLU A 155 -9.26 -5.48 -0.65
N TYR A 156 -9.48 -5.19 -1.93
CA TYR A 156 -8.78 -5.88 -3.01
C TYR A 156 -7.26 -5.70 -2.89
N LYS A 157 -6.77 -4.47 -2.71
CA LYS A 157 -5.34 -4.21 -2.48
C LYS A 157 -4.79 -5.02 -1.29
N ARG A 158 -5.47 -4.97 -0.14
CA ARG A 158 -5.09 -5.71 1.07
C ARG A 158 -5.01 -7.22 0.82
N MET A 159 -6.00 -7.75 0.11
CA MET A 159 -6.05 -9.17 -0.22
C MET A 159 -4.87 -9.59 -1.10
N PHE A 160 -4.51 -8.83 -2.13
CA PHE A 160 -3.32 -9.12 -2.94
C PHE A 160 -2.04 -9.03 -2.12
N VAL A 161 -1.87 -7.94 -1.36
CA VAL A 161 -0.64 -7.67 -0.60
C VAL A 161 -0.39 -8.73 0.48
N ARG A 162 -1.44 -9.10 1.22
CA ARG A 162 -1.34 -9.99 2.38
C ARG A 162 -1.73 -11.43 2.05
N HIS A 163 -1.75 -11.80 0.76
CA HIS A 163 -2.14 -13.14 0.37
C HIS A 163 -1.15 -14.19 0.93
N PRO A 164 -1.63 -15.30 1.54
CA PRO A 164 -0.75 -16.29 2.16
C PRO A 164 0.27 -16.95 1.21
N SER A 165 -0.01 -16.97 -0.09
CA SER A 165 0.91 -17.54 -1.09
C SER A 165 2.25 -16.80 -1.16
N HIS A 166 2.34 -15.54 -0.73
CA HIS A 166 3.60 -14.79 -0.71
C HIS A 166 4.55 -15.20 0.41
N SER A 167 4.04 -15.82 1.48
CA SER A 167 4.86 -16.22 2.64
C SER A 167 5.46 -17.62 2.51
N LYS A 168 4.94 -18.46 1.60
CA LYS A 168 5.38 -19.86 1.43
C LYS A 168 6.72 -19.99 0.67
N ARG A 169 7.36 -18.88 0.28
CA ARG A 169 8.64 -18.84 -0.45
C ARG A 169 9.81 -19.15 0.51
N GLY A 170 10.02 -20.43 0.79
CA GLY A 170 11.09 -20.92 1.66
C GLY A 170 10.90 -22.35 2.20
N SER A 171 9.69 -22.90 2.14
CA SER A 171 9.48 -24.32 2.48
C SER A 171 9.95 -25.21 1.33
N LYS A 172 10.91 -26.11 1.59
CA LYS A 172 11.33 -27.16 0.65
C LYS A 172 10.08 -27.86 0.09
N GLY A 173 9.77 -27.63 -1.19
CA GLY A 173 8.59 -28.18 -1.88
C GLY A 173 7.66 -27.15 -2.53
N SER A 174 7.75 -25.85 -2.22
CA SER A 174 6.93 -24.82 -2.90
C SER A 174 7.55 -24.41 -4.24
N ALA A 175 7.33 -25.21 -5.28
CA ALA A 175 7.70 -24.88 -6.67
C ALA A 175 6.79 -23.79 -7.30
N GLY A 176 5.98 -23.08 -6.50
CA GLY A 176 5.14 -21.98 -6.95
C GLY A 176 5.53 -20.69 -6.26
N GLY A 177 5.76 -19.63 -7.05
CA GLY A 177 5.85 -18.26 -6.55
C GLY A 177 4.50 -17.76 -6.01
N GLY A 178 4.49 -16.53 -5.49
CA GLY A 178 3.29 -15.94 -4.91
C GLY A 178 2.21 -15.61 -5.94
N LEU A 179 1.09 -15.04 -5.49
CA LEU A 179 -0.02 -14.68 -6.38
C LEU A 179 0.41 -13.75 -7.53
N LEU A 180 1.23 -12.74 -7.22
CA LEU A 180 1.78 -11.82 -8.21
C LEU A 180 2.71 -12.50 -9.22
N SER A 181 3.43 -13.55 -8.83
CA SER A 181 4.33 -14.25 -9.75
C SER A 181 3.56 -14.89 -10.90
N VAL A 182 2.29 -15.27 -10.68
CA VAL A 182 1.42 -15.77 -11.76
C VAL A 182 1.19 -14.66 -12.80
N PHE A 183 0.91 -13.43 -12.38
CA PHE A 183 0.72 -12.31 -13.32
C PHE A 183 2.02 -11.88 -13.99
N VAL A 184 3.14 -11.88 -13.26
CA VAL A 184 4.46 -11.61 -13.83
C VAL A 184 4.83 -12.66 -14.87
N SER A 185 4.49 -13.94 -14.65
CA SER A 185 4.76 -15.00 -15.63
C SER A 185 4.04 -14.82 -16.96
N LEU A 186 2.89 -14.11 -16.98
CA LEU A 186 2.18 -13.76 -18.22
C LEU A 186 2.96 -12.76 -19.09
N LEU A 187 3.92 -12.04 -18.50
CA LEU A 187 4.75 -11.07 -19.21
C LEU A 187 6.02 -11.69 -19.79
N ALA A 188 6.41 -12.89 -19.35
CA ALA A 188 7.68 -13.51 -19.75
C ALA A 188 7.79 -13.70 -21.26
N GLU A 189 6.75 -14.27 -21.89
CA GLU A 189 6.75 -14.49 -23.33
C GLU A 189 6.61 -13.17 -24.12
N PRO A 190 5.62 -12.28 -23.85
CA PRO A 190 5.50 -11.00 -24.55
C PRO A 190 6.77 -10.14 -24.53
N LEU A 191 7.44 -10.07 -23.38
CA LEU A 191 8.64 -9.24 -23.19
C LEU A 191 9.91 -9.88 -23.76
N SER A 192 9.90 -11.18 -24.06
CA SER A 192 11.02 -11.86 -24.74
C SER A 192 11.07 -11.59 -26.25
N LYS A 193 9.96 -11.16 -26.84
CA LYS A 193 9.82 -10.86 -28.28
C LYS A 193 10.20 -9.40 -28.55
N THR A 194 10.84 -9.15 -29.69
CA THR A 194 11.27 -7.80 -30.12
C THR A 194 10.82 -7.50 -31.55
N GLY A 195 10.68 -6.23 -31.88
CA GLY A 195 10.30 -5.76 -33.21
C GLY A 195 8.95 -6.31 -33.65
N THR A 196 8.92 -6.90 -34.84
CA THR A 196 7.70 -7.46 -35.44
C THR A 196 7.26 -8.79 -34.82
N ASP A 197 8.12 -9.44 -34.04
CA ASP A 197 7.77 -10.71 -33.39
C ASP A 197 6.80 -10.49 -32.22
N ARG A 198 6.74 -9.27 -31.67
CA ARG A 198 5.76 -8.90 -30.65
C ARG A 198 4.44 -8.54 -31.32
N THR A 199 3.42 -9.34 -31.04
CA THR A 199 2.10 -9.21 -31.66
C THR A 199 1.19 -8.24 -30.91
N ASP A 200 0.08 -7.82 -31.53
CA ASP A 200 -0.95 -7.03 -30.85
C ASP A 200 -1.50 -7.74 -29.60
N ALA A 201 -1.60 -9.08 -29.62
CA ALA A 201 -2.04 -9.87 -28.48
C ALA A 201 -1.01 -9.83 -27.32
N ASP A 202 0.28 -9.82 -27.65
CA ASP A 202 1.35 -9.63 -26.67
C ASP A 202 1.23 -8.23 -26.05
N HIS A 203 1.04 -7.20 -26.88
CA HIS A 203 0.87 -5.83 -26.41
C HIS A 203 -0.33 -5.66 -25.47
N LEU A 204 -1.47 -6.25 -25.82
CA LEU A 204 -2.68 -6.27 -24.99
C LEU A 204 -2.45 -7.00 -23.66
N THR A 205 -1.62 -8.04 -23.65
CA THR A 205 -1.28 -8.79 -22.43
C THR A 205 -0.42 -7.95 -21.49
N VAL A 206 0.62 -7.30 -22.02
CA VAL A 206 1.47 -6.38 -21.25
C VAL A 206 0.65 -5.25 -20.68
N GLU A 207 -0.14 -4.57 -21.51
CA GLU A 207 -1.00 -3.48 -21.08
C GLU A 207 -1.99 -3.92 -19.99
N LEU A 208 -2.62 -5.07 -20.14
CA LEU A 208 -3.58 -5.60 -19.18
C LEU A 208 -2.95 -5.83 -17.79
N VAL A 209 -1.77 -6.45 -17.74
CA VAL A 209 -1.08 -6.74 -16.48
C VAL A 209 -0.56 -5.45 -15.83
N LEU A 210 0.02 -4.53 -16.62
CA LEU A 210 0.46 -3.23 -16.12
C LEU A 210 -0.71 -2.42 -15.55
N HIS A 211 -1.88 -2.45 -16.19
CA HIS A 211 -3.10 -1.83 -15.67
C HIS A 211 -3.54 -2.42 -14.34
N LEU A 212 -3.43 -3.74 -14.15
CA LEU A 212 -3.72 -4.36 -12.85
C LEU A 212 -2.80 -3.80 -11.77
N PHE A 213 -1.49 -3.75 -12.01
CA PHE A 213 -0.54 -3.20 -11.05
C PHE A 213 -0.76 -1.71 -10.78
N ARG A 214 -1.00 -0.91 -11.83
CA ARG A 214 -1.36 0.51 -11.71
C ARG A 214 -2.61 0.70 -10.85
N ASN A 215 -3.66 -0.09 -11.09
CA ASN A 215 -4.90 -0.03 -10.33
C ASN A 215 -4.69 -0.35 -8.84
N LEU A 216 -3.94 -1.41 -8.53
CA LEU A 216 -3.59 -1.79 -7.14
C LEU A 216 -2.78 -0.69 -6.44
N LEU A 217 -1.83 -0.07 -7.15
CA LEU A 217 -1.08 1.07 -6.62
C LEU A 217 -2.03 2.23 -6.31
N SER A 218 -2.90 2.59 -7.25
CA SER A 218 -3.77 3.77 -7.18
C SER A 218 -4.82 3.75 -6.07
N ALA A 219 -5.22 2.56 -5.58
CA ALA A 219 -6.30 2.42 -4.60
C ALA A 219 -6.01 3.20 -3.30
N GLU A 220 -6.93 4.11 -2.95
CA GLU A 220 -6.83 5.05 -1.83
C GLU A 220 -8.15 5.17 -1.05
N PRO A 221 -8.08 5.41 0.27
CA PRO A 221 -9.26 5.65 1.09
C PRO A 221 -9.83 7.05 0.81
N ILE A 222 -11.15 7.18 0.88
CA ILE A 222 -11.77 8.50 1.01
C ILE A 222 -11.61 8.98 2.46
N LEU A 223 -10.75 9.97 2.65
CA LEU A 223 -10.49 10.59 3.96
C LEU A 223 -11.50 11.72 4.21
N VAL A 224 -12.73 11.39 4.61
CA VAL A 224 -13.70 12.39 5.10
C VAL A 224 -13.36 12.72 6.55
N GLY A 225 -13.13 14.00 6.86
CA GLY A 225 -12.89 14.46 8.24
C GLY A 225 -11.49 14.21 8.80
N GLY A 226 -10.49 13.90 7.96
CA GLY A 226 -9.08 13.88 8.37
C GLY A 226 -8.67 12.73 9.28
N SER A 227 -9.25 11.53 9.12
CA SER A 227 -8.87 10.34 9.89
C SER A 227 -7.40 9.94 9.64
N ALA A 228 -6.52 10.35 10.55
CA ALA A 228 -5.09 10.05 10.50
C ALA A 228 -4.81 8.53 10.56
N GLU A 229 -5.60 7.77 11.32
CA GLU A 229 -5.48 6.31 11.42
C GLU A 229 -5.66 5.62 10.06
N LYS A 230 -6.73 5.98 9.32
CA LYS A 230 -6.98 5.42 7.98
C LYS A 230 -5.89 5.83 6.98
N ALA A 231 -5.36 7.04 7.10
CA ALA A 231 -4.26 7.50 6.27
C ALA A 231 -2.98 6.69 6.55
N ASN A 232 -2.65 6.47 7.83
CA ASN A 232 -1.50 5.67 8.24
C ASN A 232 -1.63 4.21 7.81
N GLU A 233 -2.81 3.61 7.97
CA GLU A 233 -3.07 2.23 7.51
C GLU A 233 -2.92 2.11 6.00
N ALA A 234 -3.44 3.08 5.23
CA ALA A 234 -3.29 3.09 3.78
C ALA A 234 -1.83 3.28 3.34
N ALA A 235 -1.07 4.12 4.05
CA ALA A 235 0.37 4.30 3.80
C ALA A 235 1.16 3.01 4.10
N ALA A 236 0.89 2.35 5.23
CA ALA A 236 1.50 1.07 5.57
C ALA A 236 1.17 -0.01 4.53
N LEU A 237 -0.10 -0.11 4.11
CA LEU A 237 -0.50 -1.06 3.08
C LEU A 237 0.13 -0.74 1.72
N HIS A 238 0.38 0.52 1.41
CA HIS A 238 1.11 0.91 0.20
C HIS A 238 2.57 0.50 0.27
N HIS A 239 3.25 0.73 1.40
CA HIS A 239 4.61 0.27 1.63
C HIS A 239 4.73 -1.26 1.50
N ASP A 240 3.83 -2.02 2.14
CA ASP A 240 3.76 -3.48 2.03
C ASP A 240 3.63 -3.94 0.57
N LEU A 241 2.85 -3.21 -0.26
CA LEU A 241 2.72 -3.47 -1.69
C LEU A 241 4.03 -3.24 -2.45
N LEU A 242 4.78 -2.17 -2.13
CA LEU A 242 6.07 -1.89 -2.77
C LEU A 242 7.09 -2.98 -2.44
N SER A 243 7.20 -3.36 -1.16
CA SER A 243 8.07 -4.47 -0.74
C SER A 243 7.64 -5.80 -1.37
N LEU A 244 6.36 -5.99 -1.68
CA LEU A 244 5.89 -7.15 -2.42
C LEU A 244 6.26 -7.08 -3.90
N PHE A 245 6.12 -5.91 -4.54
CA PHE A 245 6.51 -5.69 -5.94
C PHE A 245 8.00 -5.93 -6.16
N GLU A 246 8.85 -5.50 -5.23
CA GLU A 246 10.29 -5.80 -5.25
C GLU A 246 10.53 -7.31 -5.19
N ARG A 247 9.97 -7.99 -4.18
CA ARG A 247 10.18 -9.44 -3.98
C ARG A 247 9.70 -10.30 -5.15
N GLU A 248 8.62 -9.90 -5.81
CA GLU A 248 8.00 -10.66 -6.91
C GLU A 248 8.41 -10.15 -8.31
N LEU A 249 9.54 -9.43 -8.43
CA LEU A 249 10.13 -8.95 -9.69
C LEU A 249 9.23 -7.99 -10.50
N VAL A 250 8.23 -7.38 -9.88
CA VAL A 250 7.35 -6.40 -10.54
C VAL A 250 8.11 -5.10 -10.79
N LEU A 251 8.95 -4.66 -9.85
CA LEU A 251 9.78 -3.46 -10.03
C LEU A 251 10.84 -3.66 -11.12
N ASP A 252 11.42 -4.86 -11.24
CA ASP A 252 12.36 -5.19 -12.30
C ASP A 252 11.70 -5.14 -13.68
N VAL A 253 10.47 -5.65 -13.81
CA VAL A 253 9.69 -5.52 -15.05
C VAL A 253 9.47 -4.05 -15.41
N PHE A 254 9.12 -3.19 -14.45
CA PHE A 254 8.96 -1.76 -14.72
C PHE A 254 10.27 -1.12 -15.15
N LEU A 255 11.39 -1.50 -14.53
CA LEU A 255 12.72 -1.00 -14.88
C LEU A 255 13.11 -1.41 -16.30
N VAL A 256 12.93 -2.68 -16.67
CA VAL A 256 13.24 -3.19 -18.02
C VAL A 256 12.43 -2.45 -19.08
N LEU A 257 11.13 -2.24 -18.85
CA LEU A 257 10.29 -1.48 -19.77
C LEU A 257 10.70 0.01 -19.85
N ALA A 258 11.11 0.60 -18.72
CA ALA A 258 11.53 1.99 -18.66
C ALA A 258 12.91 2.26 -19.30
N GLN A 259 13.82 1.28 -19.26
CA GLN A 259 15.17 1.40 -19.82
C GLN A 259 15.16 1.62 -21.34
N ASP A 260 14.19 1.04 -22.05
CA ASP A 260 14.09 1.12 -23.51
C ASP A 260 12.72 1.69 -23.93
N MET A 261 12.30 2.78 -23.29
CA MET A 261 11.00 3.43 -23.57
C MET A 261 10.93 4.06 -24.96
N GLU A 262 12.08 4.42 -25.54
CA GLU A 262 12.17 5.05 -26.87
C GLU A 262 11.95 4.04 -28.00
N SER A 263 12.09 2.74 -27.72
CA SER A 263 11.81 1.70 -28.70
C SER A 263 10.34 1.67 -29.11
N ARG A 264 10.09 1.45 -30.40
CA ARG A 264 8.75 1.45 -31.01
C ARG A 264 7.78 0.51 -30.30
N GLU A 265 8.27 -0.61 -29.78
CA GLU A 265 7.48 -1.63 -29.10
C GLU A 265 7.11 -1.28 -27.65
N ASN A 266 7.86 -0.38 -27.00
CA ASN A 266 7.64 0.02 -25.61
C ASN A 266 7.01 1.42 -25.49
N ALA A 267 7.17 2.27 -26.51
CA ALA A 267 6.59 3.61 -26.58
C ALA A 267 5.08 3.68 -26.22
N PRO A 268 4.23 2.70 -26.58
CA PRO A 268 2.81 2.72 -26.17
C PRO A 268 2.59 2.69 -24.65
N TYR A 269 3.54 2.18 -23.86
CA TYR A 269 3.42 2.05 -22.42
C TYR A 269 3.87 3.28 -21.64
N ASN A 270 4.42 4.31 -22.31
CA ASN A 270 5.05 5.45 -21.65
C ASN A 270 4.12 6.17 -20.65
N LEU A 271 2.90 6.51 -21.07
CA LEU A 271 1.93 7.17 -20.18
C LEU A 271 1.50 6.26 -19.02
N LEU A 272 1.32 4.97 -19.29
CA LEU A 272 0.95 4.00 -18.26
C LEU A 272 2.06 3.81 -17.22
N LEU A 273 3.31 3.77 -17.66
CA LEU A 273 4.47 3.69 -16.78
C LEU A 273 4.67 4.99 -15.99
N MET A 274 4.39 6.15 -16.57
CA MET A 274 4.36 7.42 -15.84
C MET A 274 3.28 7.44 -14.75
N GLU A 275 2.08 6.90 -15.02
CA GLU A 275 1.04 6.73 -13.98
C GLU A 275 1.48 5.77 -12.87
N ILE A 276 2.13 4.66 -13.24
CA ILE A 276 2.70 3.71 -12.28
C ILE A 276 3.74 4.40 -11.40
N LEU A 277 4.71 5.11 -12.00
CA LEU A 277 5.76 5.84 -11.28
C LEU A 277 5.16 6.92 -10.37
N HIS A 278 4.16 7.67 -10.84
CA HIS A 278 3.42 8.61 -10.00
C HIS A 278 2.85 7.92 -8.75
N HIS A 279 2.18 6.78 -8.93
CA HIS A 279 1.62 6.05 -7.80
C HIS A 279 2.64 5.29 -6.96
N LEU A 280 3.84 5.00 -7.46
CA LEU A 280 4.95 4.42 -6.69
C LEU A 280 5.55 5.45 -5.72
N PHE A 281 5.73 6.70 -6.18
CA PHE A 281 6.42 7.73 -5.43
C PHE A 281 5.50 8.72 -4.71
N ARG A 282 4.18 8.66 -4.94
CA ARG A 282 3.25 9.57 -4.26
C ARG A 282 3.38 9.45 -2.74
N GLY A 283 3.38 10.60 -2.06
CA GLY A 283 3.48 10.65 -0.61
C GLY A 283 4.90 10.44 -0.05
N HIS A 284 5.91 10.29 -0.91
CA HIS A 284 7.31 10.27 -0.52
C HIS A 284 8.00 11.59 -0.85
N ASP A 285 8.85 12.07 0.06
CA ASP A 285 9.71 13.22 -0.21
C ASP A 285 10.95 12.76 -1.01
N PRO A 286 11.28 13.40 -2.15
CA PRO A 286 12.40 12.97 -2.99
C PRO A 286 13.76 13.08 -2.28
N THR A 287 13.90 14.02 -1.33
CA THR A 287 15.12 14.17 -0.53
C THR A 287 15.30 13.01 0.43
N GLU A 288 14.21 12.56 1.05
CA GLU A 288 14.24 11.39 1.95
C GLU A 288 14.60 10.12 1.19
N VAL A 289 14.05 9.93 -0.01
CA VAL A 289 14.38 8.79 -0.88
C VAL A 289 15.85 8.84 -1.31
N ALA A 290 16.34 9.99 -1.78
CA ALA A 290 17.74 10.16 -2.18
C ALA A 290 18.72 9.93 -1.01
N ARG A 291 18.36 10.39 0.18
CA ARG A 291 19.18 10.18 1.39
C ARG A 291 19.21 8.71 1.81
N ALA A 292 18.10 7.99 1.71
CA ALA A 292 18.05 6.56 2.00
C ALA A 292 18.99 5.76 1.08
N ALA A 293 19.14 6.15 -0.19
CA ALA A 293 20.09 5.52 -1.11
C ALA A 293 21.55 5.75 -0.69
N LEU A 294 21.90 6.95 -0.22
CA LEU A 294 23.24 7.26 0.28
C LEU A 294 23.58 6.51 1.58
N GLU A 295 22.59 6.35 2.46
CA GLU A 295 22.76 5.63 3.72
C GLU A 295 22.79 4.10 3.52
N GLY A 296 22.11 3.57 2.49
CA GLY A 296 22.06 2.14 2.15
C GLY A 296 23.29 1.60 1.40
N GLY A 297 24.12 2.47 0.81
CA GLY A 297 25.34 2.09 0.09
C GLY A 297 26.58 1.84 0.98
N GLY A 298 26.48 2.04 2.30
CA GLY A 298 27.59 1.93 3.25
C GLY A 298 27.88 0.52 3.79
N GLY A 299 27.59 -0.53 3.03
CA GLY A 299 27.85 -1.92 3.40
C GLY A 299 29.19 -2.43 2.85
N ASN A 300 30.26 -2.29 3.64
CA ASN A 300 31.47 -3.13 3.60
C ASN A 300 32.18 -3.31 2.25
N ASP A 301 32.75 -2.23 1.70
CA ASP A 301 33.80 -2.35 0.69
C ASP A 301 35.07 -1.61 1.15
N ASP A 302 35.97 -2.35 1.80
CA ASP A 302 37.34 -1.94 2.08
C ASP A 302 38.10 -1.88 0.74
N THR A 303 37.93 -0.79 0.00
CA THR A 303 38.90 -0.45 -1.05
C THR A 303 39.24 1.03 -0.97
N SER A 304 40.39 1.30 -0.37
CA SER A 304 41.06 2.60 -0.37
C SER A 304 41.29 3.08 -1.81
N VAL A 305 40.59 4.13 -2.23
CA VAL A 305 40.97 4.88 -3.44
C VAL A 305 41.09 6.37 -3.10
N VAL A 306 42.34 6.73 -2.89
CA VAL A 306 42.98 8.06 -3.01
C VAL A 306 42.12 9.16 -3.65
N ALA A 307 41.84 10.18 -2.85
CA ALA A 307 41.38 11.47 -3.31
C ALA A 307 42.53 12.27 -3.95
N ALA A 308 42.43 12.52 -5.25
CA ALA A 308 43.00 13.69 -5.93
C ALA A 308 41.78 14.53 -6.37
N GLY A 309 41.60 15.80 -6.07
CA GLY A 309 42.58 16.87 -5.93
C GLY A 309 42.23 17.90 -7.01
N SER A 310 41.53 18.98 -6.65
CA SER A 310 41.70 20.26 -7.33
C SER A 310 41.27 21.42 -6.43
N SER A 311 42.18 22.38 -6.41
CA SER A 311 42.34 23.53 -5.54
C SER A 311 41.72 24.79 -6.14
N ALA A 312 41.25 25.70 -5.29
CA ALA A 312 41.35 27.13 -5.57
C ALA A 312 41.55 27.91 -4.26
N ALA A 313 42.55 28.78 -4.28
CA ALA A 313 43.24 29.40 -3.16
C ALA A 313 42.51 30.61 -2.55
N LYS A 314 42.81 30.91 -1.28
CA LYS A 314 43.24 32.27 -0.90
C LYS A 314 44.01 32.29 0.42
N ALA A 315 45.08 33.09 0.39
CA ALA A 315 46.14 33.19 1.38
C ALA A 315 45.88 34.21 2.50
N ALA A 316 46.54 33.98 3.63
CA ALA A 316 47.10 34.90 4.65
C ALA A 316 47.11 34.15 6.00
N SER A 317 48.06 34.22 6.93
CA SER A 317 49.40 34.78 7.09
C SER A 317 49.80 34.42 8.53
N GLY A 318 51.07 34.10 8.82
CA GLY A 318 51.63 34.16 10.19
C GLY A 318 51.97 32.83 10.88
N ALA A 319 53.26 32.54 11.02
CA ALA A 319 53.89 31.44 11.78
C ALA A 319 54.20 31.87 13.25
N PRO A 320 54.90 31.08 14.11
CA PRO A 320 55.11 29.62 14.17
C PRO A 320 54.89 28.97 15.57
N ARG A 321 54.73 27.64 15.55
CA ARG A 321 55.21 26.58 16.49
C ARG A 321 55.40 26.89 17.99
N ARG A 322 54.81 26.04 18.84
CA ARG A 322 55.56 25.41 19.96
C ARG A 322 54.97 24.04 20.36
N MET A 323 55.89 23.09 20.54
CA MET A 323 55.68 21.71 20.98
C MET A 323 55.45 21.63 22.51
N GLY A 324 54.68 20.62 22.94
CA GLY A 324 54.96 19.87 24.17
C GLY A 324 53.85 19.82 25.22
N GLY A 325 53.39 18.60 25.54
CA GLY A 325 52.96 18.23 26.91
C GLY A 325 51.55 17.64 27.04
N PRO A 326 51.30 16.74 28.01
CA PRO A 326 50.52 15.52 27.77
C PRO A 326 49.16 15.43 28.50
N ALA A 327 48.39 14.42 28.07
CA ALA A 327 47.41 13.62 28.83
C ALA A 327 46.25 14.30 29.58
N SER A 328 45.01 13.93 29.21
CA SER A 328 44.05 13.38 30.19
C SER A 328 42.84 12.70 29.53
N ALA A 329 42.69 11.42 29.90
CA ALA A 329 41.47 10.67 30.19
C ALA A 329 40.24 10.80 29.26
N SER A 330 39.99 9.72 28.51
CA SER A 330 38.64 9.30 28.13
C SER A 330 37.75 9.08 29.37
N PRO A 331 36.42 9.09 29.16
CA PRO A 331 35.70 7.85 29.46
C PRO A 331 34.93 7.36 28.24
N ARG A 332 35.20 6.10 27.91
CA ARG A 332 34.37 5.26 27.05
C ARG A 332 32.96 5.21 27.63
N ARG A 333 31.95 5.44 26.80
CA ARG A 333 30.59 4.93 27.05
C ARG A 333 30.09 4.28 25.77
N GLY A 334 29.67 3.02 25.93
CA GLY A 334 29.55 2.03 24.89
C GLY A 334 28.56 2.34 23.78
N GLY A 335 28.87 1.79 22.61
CA GLY A 335 27.98 1.70 21.48
C GLY A 335 26.78 0.82 21.82
N GLY A 336 25.59 1.38 21.64
CA GLY A 336 24.34 0.68 21.41
C GLY A 336 23.85 1.02 20.00
N PRO A 337 22.99 0.16 19.41
CA PRO A 337 22.73 0.15 17.98
C PRO A 337 22.11 1.48 17.51
N SER A 338 22.68 2.01 16.44
CA SER A 338 22.25 3.22 15.75
C SER A 338 20.81 3.08 15.24
N SER A 339 19.87 3.61 16.02
CA SER A 339 18.50 3.84 15.58
C SER A 339 18.42 5.22 14.94
N SER A 340 18.67 5.32 13.63
CA SER A 340 18.53 6.58 12.87
C SER A 340 17.15 7.25 13.08
N GLY A 341 16.11 6.48 13.40
CA GLY A 341 14.79 7.01 13.77
C GLY A 341 14.71 7.67 15.16
N SER A 342 15.48 7.21 16.17
CA SER A 342 15.44 7.81 17.51
C SER A 342 16.19 9.14 17.57
N GLY A 343 17.21 9.31 16.73
CA GLY A 343 17.92 10.57 16.54
C GLY A 343 17.04 11.66 15.94
N ALA A 344 16.26 11.32 14.90
CA ALA A 344 15.36 12.26 14.24
C ALA A 344 14.18 12.68 15.14
N LEU A 345 13.53 11.72 15.81
CA LEU A 345 12.47 12.02 16.78
C LEU A 345 13.04 12.82 17.97
N GLY A 346 14.22 12.44 18.48
CA GLY A 346 14.89 13.16 19.54
C GLY A 346 15.27 14.60 19.14
N ALA A 347 15.67 14.83 17.90
CA ALA A 347 15.96 16.16 17.37
C ALA A 347 14.70 17.01 17.23
N LEU A 348 13.60 16.43 16.72
CA LEU A 348 12.29 17.09 16.63
C LEU A 348 11.72 17.43 18.01
N LEU A 349 11.76 16.50 18.96
CA LEU A 349 11.33 16.72 20.33
C LEU A 349 12.18 17.79 21.03
N LYS A 350 13.50 17.82 20.80
CA LYS A 350 14.39 18.89 21.30
C LYS A 350 14.05 20.25 20.67
N LYS A 351 13.73 20.28 19.37
CA LYS A 351 13.32 21.51 18.66
C LYS A 351 11.99 22.04 19.22
N GLU A 352 11.01 21.17 19.41
CA GLU A 352 9.70 21.57 19.94
C GLU A 352 9.78 21.97 21.42
N ARG A 353 10.60 21.26 22.23
CA ARG A 353 10.88 21.65 23.61
C ARG A 353 11.54 23.03 23.70
N ARG A 354 12.48 23.36 22.81
CA ARG A 354 13.10 24.69 22.74
C ARG A 354 12.06 25.77 22.40
N ARG A 355 11.19 25.49 21.43
CA ARG A 355 10.13 26.41 20.99
C ARG A 355 9.12 26.71 22.11
N LEU A 356 8.70 25.69 22.85
CA LEU A 356 7.81 25.84 24.01
C LEU A 356 8.49 26.59 25.16
N SER A 357 9.79 26.36 25.37
CA SER A 357 10.57 27.05 26.40
C SER A 357 10.76 28.55 26.12
N THR A 358 10.77 28.97 24.85
CA THR A 358 10.94 30.39 24.48
C THR A 358 9.62 31.18 24.44
N GLY A 359 8.48 30.49 24.39
CA GLY A 359 7.15 31.11 24.31
C GLY A 359 6.36 31.15 25.63
N ALA A 360 6.81 30.45 26.67
CA ALA A 360 6.13 30.44 27.96
C ALA A 360 6.47 31.71 28.77
N THR A 361 5.46 32.49 29.12
CA THR A 361 5.62 33.58 30.09
C THR A 361 6.00 32.98 31.44
N ALA A 362 7.10 33.41 32.04
CA ALA A 362 7.57 32.89 33.34
C ALA A 362 6.62 33.19 34.53
N ARG A 363 5.46 33.81 34.29
CA ARG A 363 4.49 34.26 35.28
C ARG A 363 3.06 33.93 34.82
N HIS A 364 2.15 33.74 35.77
CA HIS A 364 0.75 33.36 35.52
C HIS A 364 -0.01 34.45 34.73
N SER A 365 -1.12 34.06 34.09
CA SER A 365 -1.96 34.92 33.24
C SER A 365 -2.42 36.24 33.90
N HIS A 366 -2.55 36.29 35.22
CA HIS A 366 -2.92 37.50 35.97
C HIS A 366 -1.76 38.46 36.29
N PHE A 367 -0.55 38.20 35.80
CA PHE A 367 0.60 39.07 36.05
C PHE A 367 0.56 40.29 35.12
N GLY A 368 -0.08 41.37 35.58
CA GLY A 368 -0.37 42.60 34.82
C GLY A 368 0.81 43.56 34.62
N GLY A 369 1.95 43.06 34.14
CA GLY A 369 3.07 43.91 33.76
C GLY A 369 2.80 44.69 32.47
N THR A 370 2.95 46.01 32.50
CA THR A 370 2.85 46.88 31.31
C THR A 370 4.21 47.50 31.02
N LEU A 371 4.74 47.26 29.83
CA LEU A 371 5.97 47.87 29.34
C LEU A 371 5.62 49.12 28.52
N VAL A 372 6.36 50.21 28.76
CA VAL A 372 6.25 51.43 27.97
C VAL A 372 7.45 51.50 27.04
N ALA A 373 7.21 51.37 25.74
CA ALA A 373 8.23 51.57 24.72
C ALA A 373 8.05 52.97 24.11
N MET A 374 9.11 53.75 23.99
CA MET A 374 9.08 54.99 23.20
C MET A 374 9.44 54.68 21.76
N ASP A 375 8.61 55.15 20.83
CA ASP A 375 8.91 55.10 19.41
C ASP A 375 9.87 56.24 19.03
N GLY A 376 10.54 56.12 17.87
CA GLY A 376 11.53 57.10 17.38
C GLY A 376 11.02 58.55 17.28
N ASP A 377 9.70 58.73 17.19
CA ASP A 377 9.02 60.03 17.15
C ASP A 377 8.62 60.58 18.55
N GLY A 378 9.15 60.00 19.64
CA GLY A 378 8.92 60.46 21.01
C GLY A 378 7.54 60.12 21.61
N LYS A 379 6.67 59.41 20.88
CA LYS A 379 5.38 58.91 21.40
C LYS A 379 5.58 57.63 22.23
N ARG A 380 4.95 57.60 23.41
CA ARG A 380 4.94 56.45 24.32
C ARG A 380 3.87 55.44 23.89
N ARG A 381 4.27 54.20 23.63
CA ARG A 381 3.38 53.05 23.38
C ARG A 381 3.41 52.12 24.59
N TYR A 382 2.23 51.81 25.13
CA TYR A 382 2.07 50.89 26.24
C TYR A 382 1.74 49.50 25.70
N VAL A 383 2.53 48.49 26.08
CA VAL A 383 2.34 47.09 25.67
C VAL A 383 2.17 46.26 26.94
N SER A 384 1.00 45.64 27.11
CA SER A 384 0.80 44.70 28.22
C SER A 384 1.47 43.37 27.88
N ALA A 385 2.07 42.72 28.89
CA ALA A 385 2.74 41.43 28.71
C ALA A 385 1.79 40.33 28.19
N GLY A 386 0.48 40.43 28.48
CA GLY A 386 -0.55 39.52 27.97
C GLY A 386 -0.94 39.74 26.50
N ALA A 387 -0.58 40.87 25.89
CA ALA A 387 -0.87 41.14 24.48
C ALA A 387 0.21 40.59 23.51
N LEU A 388 1.35 40.12 24.03
CA LEU A 388 2.47 39.62 23.23
C LEU A 388 2.37 38.11 22.89
N THR A 389 1.44 37.37 23.49
CA THR A 389 1.27 35.92 23.29
C THR A 389 0.31 35.54 22.16
N GLY A 390 -0.08 36.49 21.31
CA GLY A 390 -1.11 36.34 20.27
C GLY A 390 -0.65 36.57 18.83
N ARG A 391 0.58 36.18 18.47
CA ARG A 391 1.04 36.10 17.07
C ARG A 391 1.86 34.85 16.82
#